data_AF-A0A353GP31-F1
#
_entry.id   AF-A0A353GP31-F1
#
_cell.length_a   1.000
_cell.length_b   1.000
_cell.length_c   1.000
_cell.angle_alpha   90.00
_cell.angle_beta   90.00
_cell.angle_gamma   90.00
#
_symmetry.space_group_name_H-M   'P 1'
#
loop_
_entity.id
_entity.type
_entity.pdbx_description
1 polymer ?
#
loop_
_entity_poly.entity_id
_entity_poly.type
_entity_poly.pdbx_seq_one_letter_code
_entity_poly.pdbx_strand_id
1 'polypeptide(L)'
;MLERTLRVLEYTKIIDKLESYATSMIGKELVRELLPFTDPVRIEEGLQVTSEAAQILIQAERPPLGGIFDIRPQLKKASINGVLAPEELLQVAATLRA
;
A
#
# COMPACT_ATOMS: atom_id res chain seq x y z
N MET A 1 14.98 -22.29 1.66
CA MET A 1 14.41 -22.73 2.96
C MET A 1 13.15 -21.92 3.31
N LEU A 2 13.18 -20.59 3.19
CA LEU A 2 12.06 -19.70 3.49
C LEU A 2 10.78 -20.02 2.67
N GLU A 3 10.90 -20.22 1.36
CA GLU A 3 9.75 -20.48 0.46
C GLU A 3 8.94 -21.72 0.85
N ARG A 4 9.61 -22.81 1.23
CA ARG A 4 8.93 -24.04 1.67
C ARG A 4 8.16 -23.79 2.97
N THR A 5 8.74 -23.04 3.90
CA THR A 5 8.10 -22.68 5.17
C THR A 5 6.87 -21.80 4.91
N LEU A 6 6.99 -20.75 4.11
CA LEU A 6 5.88 -19.87 3.75
C LEU A 6 4.75 -20.63 3.05
N ARG A 7 5.08 -21.61 2.20
CA ARG A 7 4.10 -22.47 1.57
C ARG A 7 3.37 -23.37 2.57
N VAL A 8 4.09 -24.01 3.49
CA VAL A 8 3.49 -24.91 4.51
C VAL A 8 2.62 -24.13 5.49
N LEU A 9 3.01 -22.90 5.83
CA LEU A 9 2.23 -21.98 6.66
C LEU A 9 1.08 -21.30 5.90
N GLU A 10 0.90 -21.63 4.62
CA GLU A 10 -0.11 -21.04 3.75
C GLU A 10 -0.08 -19.50 3.72
N TYR A 11 1.13 -18.92 3.80
CA TYR A 11 1.33 -17.48 3.96
C TYR A 11 0.67 -16.67 2.83
N THR A 12 0.64 -17.20 1.61
CA THR A 12 -0.09 -16.59 0.49
C THR A 12 -1.56 -16.32 0.80
N LYS A 13 -2.25 -17.18 1.57
CA LYS A 13 -3.64 -16.93 1.97
C LYS A 13 -3.77 -15.71 2.89
N ILE A 14 -2.74 -15.45 3.72
CA ILE A 14 -2.70 -14.27 4.59
C ILE A 14 -2.53 -13.02 3.74
N ILE A 15 -1.61 -13.07 2.76
CA ILE A 15 -1.37 -11.97 1.81
C ILE A 15 -2.62 -11.68 0.97
N ASP A 16 -3.25 -12.69 0.39
CA ASP A 16 -4.49 -12.54 -0.40
C ASP A 16 -5.62 -11.90 0.42
N LYS A 17 -5.75 -12.34 1.68
CA LYS A 17 -6.74 -11.77 2.60
C LYS A 17 -6.40 -10.31 2.93
N LEU A 18 -5.14 -9.99 3.21
CA LEU A 18 -4.72 -8.63 3.51
C LEU A 18 -4.90 -7.71 2.30
N GLU A 19 -4.61 -8.19 1.10
CA GLU A 19 -4.76 -7.45 -0.16
C GLU A 19 -6.22 -7.05 -0.39
N SER A 20 -7.17 -7.92 -0.02
CA SER A 20 -8.61 -7.63 -0.15
C SER A 20 -9.07 -6.43 0.69
N TYR A 21 -8.34 -6.08 1.74
CA TYR A 21 -8.62 -4.92 2.58
C TYR A 21 -7.93 -3.64 2.09
N ALA A 22 -6.94 -3.74 1.22
CA ALA A 22 -6.25 -2.57 0.67
C ALA A 22 -7.10 -1.88 -0.41
N THR A 23 -7.29 -0.57 -0.28
CA THR A 23 -8.13 0.22 -1.20
C THR A 23 -7.34 0.77 -2.39
N SER A 24 -6.08 1.17 -2.18
CA SER A 24 -5.23 1.72 -3.25
C SER A 24 -4.44 0.62 -3.97
N MET A 25 -4.14 0.83 -5.25
CA MET A 25 -3.31 -0.10 -6.02
C MET A 25 -1.91 -0.23 -5.41
N ILE A 26 -1.33 0.89 -4.95
CA ILE A 26 -0.02 0.92 -4.29
C ILE A 26 -0.05 0.10 -2.99
N GLY A 27 -1.12 0.23 -2.19
CA GLY A 27 -1.29 -0.58 -0.98
C GLY A 27 -1.36 -2.08 -1.29
N LYS A 28 -2.05 -2.46 -2.36
CA LYS A 28 -2.11 -3.87 -2.82
C LYS A 28 -0.75 -4.38 -3.27
N GLU A 29 0.03 -3.58 -3.99
CA GLU A 29 1.41 -3.92 -4.37
C GLU A 29 2.28 -4.15 -3.12
N LEU A 30 2.25 -3.23 -2.15
CA LEU A 30 3.01 -3.37 -0.90
C LEU A 30 2.64 -4.64 -0.12
N VAL A 31 1.35 -4.99 -0.09
CA VAL A 31 0.90 -6.23 0.56
C VAL A 31 1.43 -7.45 -0.16
N ARG A 32 1.40 -7.49 -1.50
CA ARG A 32 1.90 -8.63 -2.28
C ARG A 32 3.40 -8.88 -2.10
N GLU A 33 4.16 -7.83 -1.88
CA GLU A 33 5.61 -7.89 -1.65
C GLU A 33 5.97 -8.11 -0.17
N LEU A 34 4.99 -8.13 0.74
CA LEU A 34 5.22 -8.25 2.18
C LEU A 34 5.78 -9.64 2.53
N LEU A 35 6.90 -9.63 3.25
CA LEU A 35 7.52 -10.82 3.83
C LEU A 35 7.69 -10.64 5.34
N PRO A 36 7.72 -11.74 6.12
CA PRO A 36 7.97 -11.66 7.55
C PRO A 36 9.30 -10.97 7.85
N PHE A 37 9.28 -9.98 8.73
CA PHE A 37 10.49 -9.31 9.18
C PHE A 37 11.30 -10.22 10.09
N THR A 38 12.63 -10.14 9.97
CA THR A 38 13.58 -10.90 10.80
C THR A 38 14.49 -9.99 11.63
N ASP A 39 14.49 -8.69 11.33
CA ASP A 39 15.24 -7.68 12.08
C ASP A 39 14.38 -7.16 13.25
N PRO A 40 14.86 -7.24 14.50
CA PRO A 40 14.09 -6.82 15.67
C PRO A 40 13.60 -5.36 15.62
N VAL A 41 14.41 -4.45 15.09
CA VAL A 41 14.06 -3.03 14.99
C VAL A 41 12.87 -2.87 14.03
N ARG A 42 12.94 -3.49 12.85
CA ARG A 42 11.81 -3.48 11.90
C ARG A 42 10.56 -4.16 12.41
N ILE A 43 10.69 -5.22 13.21
CA ILE A 43 9.55 -5.88 13.84
C ILE A 43 8.87 -4.91 14.80
N GLU A 44 9.62 -4.24 15.67
CA GLU A 44 9.10 -3.28 16.63
C GLU A 44 8.41 -2.09 15.94
N GLU A 45 9.08 -1.48 14.95
CA GLU A 45 8.52 -0.38 14.15
C GLU A 45 7.21 -0.80 13.46
N GLY A 46 7.20 -1.97 12.81
CA GLY A 46 6.02 -2.47 12.11
C GLY A 46 4.83 -2.73 13.05
N LEU A 47 5.10 -3.30 14.23
CA LEU A 47 4.07 -3.54 15.25
C LEU A 47 3.53 -2.23 15.83
N GLN A 48 4.41 -1.24 16.06
CA GLN A 48 4.00 0.08 16.55
C GLN A 48 3.09 0.77 15.53
N VAL A 49 3.51 0.87 14.26
CA VAL A 49 2.72 1.50 13.19
C VAL A 49 1.37 0.81 13.03
N THR A 50 1.34 -0.53 13.09
CA THR A 50 0.09 -1.30 12.99
C THR A 50 -0.85 -1.01 14.17
N SER A 51 -0.30 -0.90 15.38
CA SER A 51 -1.07 -0.62 16.60
C SER A 51 -1.68 0.78 16.57
N GLU A 52 -0.90 1.78 16.16
CA GLU A 52 -1.37 3.16 15.99
C GLU A 52 -2.46 3.25 14.91
N ALA A 53 -2.24 2.61 13.76
CA ALA A 53 -3.24 2.57 12.69
C ALA A 53 -4.55 1.91 13.14
N ALA A 54 -4.48 0.81 13.92
CA ALA A 54 -5.65 0.16 14.48
C ALA A 54 -6.40 1.08 15.46
N GLN A 55 -5.69 1.83 16.30
CA GLN A 55 -6.30 2.81 17.20
C GLN A 55 -7.03 3.92 16.43
N ILE A 56 -6.42 4.45 15.37
CA ILE A 56 -7.05 5.45 14.50
C ILE A 56 -8.35 4.89 13.89
N LEU A 57 -8.34 3.65 13.39
CA LEU A 57 -9.53 3.03 12.81
C LEU A 57 -10.65 2.78 13.83
N ILE A 58 -10.31 2.62 15.11
CA ILE A 58 -11.28 2.43 16.19
C ILE A 58 -11.86 3.78 16.65
N GLN A 59 -11.02 4.82 16.72
CA GLN A 59 -11.37 6.11 17.32
C GLN A 59 -11.93 7.12 16.32
N ALA A 60 -11.58 7.03 15.04
CA ALA A 60 -11.96 7.98 14.00
C ALA A 60 -12.87 7.35 12.93
N GLU A 61 -13.55 8.20 12.17
CA GLU A 61 -14.12 7.76 10.89
C GLU A 61 -12.99 7.24 9.99
N ARG A 62 -13.29 6.21 9.18
CA ARG A 62 -12.29 5.58 8.32
C ARG A 62 -11.58 6.65 7.48
N PRO A 63 -10.23 6.70 7.49
CA PRO A 63 -9.50 7.70 6.73
C PRO A 63 -9.88 7.59 5.25
N PRO A 64 -10.10 8.71 4.54
CA PRO A 64 -10.54 8.71 3.16
C PRO A 64 -9.37 8.34 2.24
N LEU A 65 -8.96 7.07 2.23
CA LEU A 65 -7.90 6.54 1.36
C LEU A 65 -8.36 6.36 -0.10
N GLY A 66 -9.58 6.80 -0.42
CA GLY A 66 -10.10 6.84 -1.79
C GLY A 66 -9.53 8.01 -2.58
N GLY A 67 -9.28 7.81 -3.87
CA GLY A 67 -8.69 8.84 -4.73
C GLY A 67 -7.16 8.80 -4.82
N ILE A 68 -6.51 7.84 -4.16
CA ILE A 68 -5.08 7.53 -4.37
C ILE A 68 -4.94 6.68 -5.63
N PHE A 69 -4.51 7.31 -6.72
CA PHE A 69 -4.17 6.66 -7.99
C PHE A 69 -2.68 6.36 -8.10
N ASP A 70 -2.32 5.34 -8.89
CA ASP A 70 -0.93 5.16 -9.31
C ASP A 70 -0.57 6.24 -10.33
N ILE A 71 0.25 7.19 -9.88
CA ILE A 71 0.70 8.33 -10.70
C ILE A 71 2.10 8.13 -11.31
N ARG A 72 2.75 6.97 -11.12
CA ARG A 72 4.08 6.69 -11.68
C ARG A 72 4.13 6.86 -13.21
N PRO A 73 3.11 6.43 -13.99
CA PRO A 73 3.09 6.67 -15.44
C PRO A 73 3.07 8.17 -15.81
N GLN A 74 2.27 8.96 -15.09
CA GLN A 74 2.09 10.40 -15.29
C GLN A 74 3.39 11.14 -14.95
N LEU A 75 4.04 10.76 -13.84
CA LEU A 75 5.35 11.30 -13.44
C LEU A 75 6.43 10.98 -14.48
N LYS A 76 6.47 9.74 -14.99
CA LYS A 76 7.41 9.33 -16.04
C LYS A 76 7.19 10.07 -17.35
N LYS A 77 5.93 10.31 -17.73
CA LYS A 77 5.57 11.07 -18.92
C LYS A 77 5.98 12.54 -18.79
N ALA A 78 5.72 13.14 -17.62
CA ALA A 78 6.11 14.53 -17.34
C ALA A 78 7.64 14.71 -17.32
N SER A 79 8.41 13.74 -16.80
CA SER A 79 9.88 13.83 -16.71
C SER A 79 10.59 13.85 -18.08
N ILE A 80 9.91 13.36 -19.12
CA ILE A 80 10.40 13.39 -20.51
C ILE A 80 9.73 14.52 -21.33
N ASN A 81 9.21 15.56 -20.66
CA ASN A 81 8.49 16.69 -21.26
C ASN A 81 7.19 16.31 -22.00
N GLY A 82 6.59 15.17 -21.66
CA GLY A 82 5.30 14.76 -22.18
C GLY A 82 4.15 15.57 -21.56
N VAL A 83 3.13 15.85 -22.36
CA VAL A 83 1.93 16.60 -21.92
C VAL A 83 0.93 15.67 -21.25
N LEU A 84 0.47 16.03 -20.05
CA LEU A 84 -0.59 15.33 -19.35
C LEU A 84 -1.97 15.79 -19.84
N ALA A 85 -2.84 14.83 -20.15
CA ALA A 85 -4.24 15.08 -20.45
C ALA A 85 -5.00 15.54 -19.20
N PRO A 86 -6.16 16.22 -19.35
CA PRO A 86 -6.96 16.67 -18.21
C PRO A 86 -7.29 15.57 -17.20
N GLU A 87 -7.59 14.35 -17.66
CA GLU A 87 -7.90 13.21 -16.80
C GLU A 87 -6.68 12.75 -15.99
N GLU A 88 -5.49 12.75 -16.59
CA GLU A 88 -4.23 12.43 -15.93
C GLU A 88 -3.92 13.47 -14.84
N LEU A 89 -4.16 14.75 -15.11
CA LEU A 89 -3.99 15.83 -14.13
C LEU A 89 -5.00 15.73 -12.98
N LEU A 90 -6.25 15.36 -13.26
CA LEU A 90 -7.27 15.14 -12.24
C LEU A 90 -6.90 13.99 -11.31
N GLN A 91 -6.32 12.90 -11.84
CA GLN A 91 -5.82 11.79 -11.03
C GLN A 91 -4.66 12.23 -10.13
N VAL A 92 -3.70 12.99 -10.66
CA VAL A 92 -2.60 13.56 -9.84
C VAL A 92 -3.15 14.47 -8.75
N ALA A 93 -4.07 15.36 -9.09
CA ALA A 93 -4.68 16.27 -8.13
C ALA A 93 -5.53 15.54 -7.07
N ALA A 94 -6.19 14.44 -7.43
CA ALA A 94 -6.91 13.60 -6.49
C ALA A 94 -5.96 12.91 -5.51
N THR A 95 -4.87 12.32 -6.00
CA THR A 95 -3.84 11.68 -5.15
C THR A 95 -3.17 12.66 -4.20
N LEU A 96 -2.96 13.92 -4.61
CA LEU A 96 -2.36 14.96 -3.75
C LEU A 96 -3.31 15.49 -2.66
N ARG A 97 -4.63 15.34 -2.83
CA ARG A 97 -5.65 15.79 -1.88
C ARG A 97 -6.05 14.74 -0.87
N ALA A 98 -5.91 13.46 -1.22
CA ALA A 98 -6.19 12.31 -0.35
C ALA A 98 -5.17 12.24 0.80
#